data_AF-A0A6A0HAP7-F1
#
_entry.id   AF-A0A6A0HAP7-F1
#
_cell.length_a   1.000
_cell.length_b   1.000
_cell.length_c   1.000
_cell.angle_alpha   90.00
_cell.angle_beta   90.00
_cell.angle_gamma   90.00
#
_symmetry.space_group_name_H-M   'P 1'
#
loop_
_entity.id
_entity.type
_entity.pdbx_description
1 polymer ?
#
loop_
_entity_poly.entity_id
_entity_poly.type
_entity_poly.pdbx_seq_one_letter_code
_entity_poly.pdbx_strand_id
1 'polypeptide(L)'
;MCLEHHLQQAIFHHRVIPVPEVYAVDSTHAKIYPPDYKQSRQLIHILPFNPEQDIPDYDMDSEDEEWLSQQAAKGELLPLDPPQFEEMMDRLEKSSGLKAVTLQEAKVLLKDDDGLITAVYDYWLNKRLKTQHTLIPQLFSSRVAEKLSGASFLH
;
A
#
# COMPACT_ATOMS: atom_id res chain seq x y z
N MET A 1 4.01 23.42 -22.90
CA MET A 1 3.17 24.55 -23.37
C MET A 1 2.75 25.34 -22.13
N CYS A 2 3.15 26.60 -22.03
CA CYS A 2 3.04 27.41 -20.81
C CYS A 2 1.59 27.75 -20.45
N LEU A 3 1.31 27.83 -19.14
CA LEU A 3 0.02 28.25 -18.57
C LEU A 3 -0.50 29.57 -19.18
N GLU A 4 0.42 30.47 -19.51
CA GLU A 4 0.15 31.75 -20.17
C GLU A 4 -0.54 31.58 -21.54
N HIS A 5 -0.10 30.60 -22.34
CA HIS A 5 -0.71 30.34 -23.65
C HIS A 5 -2.16 29.83 -23.52
N HIS A 6 -2.42 28.95 -22.54
CA HIS A 6 -3.78 28.47 -22.26
C HIS A 6 -4.68 29.58 -21.71
N LEU A 7 -4.15 30.48 -20.87
CA LEU A 7 -4.89 31.63 -20.36
C LEU A 7 -5.24 32.62 -21.48
N GLN A 8 -4.28 32.95 -22.34
CA GLN A 8 -4.49 33.81 -23.50
C GLN A 8 -5.52 33.22 -24.47
N GLN A 9 -5.45 31.92 -24.76
CA GLN A 9 -6.45 31.20 -25.56
C GLN A 9 -7.85 31.22 -24.91
N ALA A 10 -7.94 31.04 -23.58
CA ALA A 10 -9.20 31.08 -22.86
C ALA A 10 -9.86 32.47 -22.90
N ILE A 11 -9.06 33.54 -22.72
CA ILE A 11 -9.52 34.93 -22.84
C ILE A 11 -9.97 35.23 -24.27
N PHE A 12 -9.15 34.88 -25.27
CA PHE A 12 -9.42 35.14 -26.69
C PHE A 12 -10.65 34.39 -27.22
N HIS A 13 -10.84 33.14 -26.78
CA HIS A 13 -11.98 32.32 -27.18
C HIS A 13 -13.18 32.41 -26.23
N HIS A 14 -13.16 33.31 -25.25
CA HIS A 14 -14.17 33.43 -24.19
C HIS A 14 -14.52 32.09 -23.52
N ARG A 15 -13.52 31.21 -23.38
CA ARG A 15 -13.69 29.90 -22.73
C ARG A 15 -13.57 30.09 -21.23
N VAL A 16 -14.53 29.55 -20.49
CA VAL A 16 -14.48 29.51 -19.03
C VAL A 16 -13.48 28.43 -18.62
N ILE A 17 -12.53 28.79 -17.75
CA ILE A 17 -11.65 27.81 -17.09
C ILE A 17 -12.52 27.12 -16.03
N PRO A 18 -12.72 25.79 -16.10
CA PRO A 18 -13.52 25.10 -15.11
C PRO A 18 -12.81 25.19 -13.75
N VAL A 19 -13.56 25.66 -12.75
CA VAL A 19 -13.12 25.65 -11.35
C VAL A 19 -13.69 24.37 -10.72
N PRO A 20 -12.86 23.54 -10.06
CA PRO A 20 -13.37 22.36 -9.38
C PRO A 20 -14.32 22.76 -8.25
N GLU A 21 -15.32 21.92 -8.00
CA GLU A 21 -16.22 22.08 -6.86
C GLU A 21 -15.46 21.83 -5.54
N VAL A 22 -15.80 22.58 -4.50
CA VAL A 22 -15.25 22.40 -3.15
C VAL A 22 -16.27 21.66 -2.30
N TYR A 23 -15.86 20.55 -1.70
CA TYR A 23 -16.72 19.74 -0.85
C TYR A 23 -16.49 20.04 0.63
N ALA A 24 -17.54 19.91 1.43
CA ALA A 24 -17.43 20.02 2.88
C ALA A 24 -16.63 18.84 3.44
N VAL A 25 -15.79 19.12 4.43
CA VAL A 25 -15.03 18.09 5.16
C VAL A 25 -15.97 17.36 6.12
N ASP A 26 -15.91 16.04 6.12
CA ASP A 26 -16.72 15.21 7.00
C ASP A 26 -16.19 15.17 8.45
N SER A 27 -16.95 14.50 9.33
CA SER A 27 -16.57 14.33 10.73
C SER A 27 -15.45 13.31 10.96
N THR A 28 -15.04 12.56 9.93
CA THR A 28 -13.96 11.57 10.02
C THR A 28 -12.59 12.24 9.95
N HIS A 29 -12.48 13.38 9.28
CA HIS A 29 -11.21 14.12 9.13
C HIS A 29 -10.47 14.34 10.45
N ALA A 30 -11.18 14.79 11.49
CA ALA A 30 -10.57 15.05 12.79
C ALA A 30 -10.08 13.77 13.51
N LYS A 31 -10.59 12.60 13.13
CA LYS A 31 -10.15 11.30 13.68
C LYS A 31 -8.85 10.84 13.01
N ILE A 32 -8.73 11.03 11.69
CA ILE A 32 -7.56 10.61 10.91
C ILE A 32 -6.41 11.64 10.93
N TYR A 33 -6.70 12.91 11.17
CA TYR A 33 -5.73 14.00 11.29
C TYR A 33 -5.94 14.77 12.60
N PRO A 34 -5.46 14.24 13.75
CA PRO A 34 -5.58 14.93 15.03
C PRO A 34 -4.77 16.25 15.04
N PRO A 35 -5.25 17.31 15.73
CA PRO A 35 -4.58 18.61 15.77
C PRO A 35 -3.50 18.67 16.86
N ASP A 36 -2.59 17.69 16.90
CA ASP A 36 -1.57 17.52 17.95
C ASP A 36 -0.19 18.10 17.57
N TYR A 37 -0.06 18.65 16.36
CA TYR A 37 1.16 19.28 15.88
C TYR A 37 1.62 20.43 16.79
N LYS A 38 2.92 20.42 17.14
CA LYS A 38 3.56 21.47 17.94
C LYS A 38 4.60 22.21 17.11
N GLN A 39 4.35 23.49 16.86
CA GLN A 39 5.26 24.31 16.06
C GLN A 39 6.62 24.50 16.74
N SER A 40 7.70 24.17 16.02
CA SER A 40 9.07 24.42 16.48
C SER A 40 9.40 25.92 16.46
N ARG A 41 10.29 26.35 17.36
CA ARG A 41 10.85 27.72 17.36
C ARG A 41 11.92 27.90 16.28
N GLN A 42 12.43 26.80 15.72
CA GLN A 42 13.45 26.78 14.68
C GLN A 42 12.83 26.29 13.37
N LEU A 43 13.45 26.64 12.25
CA LEU A 43 13.05 26.14 10.94
C LEU A 43 13.26 24.62 10.86
N ILE A 44 12.40 23.94 10.12
CA ILE A 44 12.50 22.50 9.89
C ILE A 44 13.65 22.25 8.91
N HIS A 45 14.67 21.52 9.37
CA HIS A 45 15.74 21.02 8.50
C HIS A 45 15.27 19.71 7.88
N ILE A 46 14.92 19.74 6.60
CA ILE A 46 14.53 18.53 5.86
C ILE A 46 15.80 17.73 5.59
N LEU A 47 15.92 16.58 6.24
CA LEU A 47 16.94 15.60 5.92
C LEU A 47 16.56 14.92 4.59
N PRO A 48 17.56 14.53 3.76
CA PRO A 48 17.30 13.71 2.58
C PRO A 48 16.47 12.49 2.98
N PHE A 49 15.48 12.15 2.17
CA PHE A 49 14.63 10.99 2.39
C PHE A 49 15.52 9.76 2.60
N ASN A 50 15.42 9.15 3.78
CA ASN A 50 16.01 7.85 4.04
C ASN A 50 14.95 6.80 3.70
N PRO A 51 15.08 6.05 2.58
CA PRO A 51 14.11 5.01 2.22
C PRO A 51 14.08 3.84 3.21
N GLU A 52 15.00 3.78 4.18
CA GLU A 52 15.02 2.78 5.25
C GLU A 52 14.07 3.10 6.43
N GLN A 53 13.11 4.02 6.28
CA GLN A 53 12.08 4.13 7.31
C GLN A 53 11.25 2.84 7.30
N ASP A 54 11.37 2.06 8.40
CA ASP A 54 10.71 0.78 8.72
C ASP A 54 9.17 0.86 8.75
N ILE A 55 8.54 1.47 7.75
CA ILE A 55 7.10 1.43 7.56
C ILE A 55 6.82 0.34 6.53
N PRO A 56 6.05 -0.71 6.87
CA PRO A 56 5.61 -1.70 5.90
C PRO A 56 4.92 -1.04 4.70
N ASP A 57 5.17 -1.50 3.47
CA ASP A 57 4.48 -0.99 2.28
C ASP A 57 3.06 -1.59 2.15
N TYR A 58 2.76 -2.62 2.93
CA TYR A 58 1.45 -3.26 2.98
C TYR A 58 0.57 -2.57 4.02
N ASP A 59 -0.52 -1.97 3.58
CA ASP A 59 -1.59 -1.44 4.44
C ASP A 59 -2.71 -2.47 4.57
N MET A 60 -3.20 -2.70 5.80
CA MET A 60 -4.38 -3.56 6.01
C MET A 60 -5.63 -2.98 5.35
N ASP A 61 -6.43 -3.87 4.76
CA ASP A 61 -7.79 -3.53 4.31
C ASP A 61 -8.85 -4.02 5.32
N SER A 62 -10.13 -3.72 5.04
CA SER A 62 -11.22 -4.16 5.92
C SER A 62 -11.38 -5.69 6.00
N GLU A 63 -10.96 -6.44 4.97
CA GLU A 63 -10.97 -7.93 5.01
C GLU A 63 -9.91 -8.44 6.00
N ASP A 64 -8.74 -7.78 6.06
CA ASP A 64 -7.66 -8.08 7.01
C ASP A 64 -8.09 -7.79 8.46
N GLU A 65 -8.72 -6.63 8.71
CA GLU A 65 -9.24 -6.25 10.04
C GLU A 65 -10.26 -7.27 10.57
N GLU A 66 -11.19 -7.70 9.73
CA GLU A 66 -12.18 -8.72 10.08
C GLU A 66 -11.53 -10.07 10.37
N TRP A 67 -10.53 -10.47 9.58
CA TRP A 67 -9.81 -11.73 9.78
C TRP A 67 -9.05 -11.73 11.12
N LEU A 68 -8.31 -10.66 11.43
CA LEU A 68 -7.60 -10.52 12.70
C LEU A 68 -8.55 -10.60 13.91
N SER A 69 -9.69 -9.91 13.82
CA SER A 69 -10.73 -9.95 14.86
C SER A 69 -11.28 -11.38 15.08
N GLN A 70 -11.49 -12.13 13.99
CA GLN A 70 -11.95 -13.53 14.07
C GLN A 70 -10.89 -14.45 14.69
N GLN A 71 -9.60 -14.28 14.35
CA GLN A 71 -8.52 -15.08 14.93
C GLN A 71 -8.37 -14.82 16.43
N ALA A 72 -8.45 -13.54 16.83
CA ALA A 72 -8.43 -13.15 18.24
C ALA A 72 -9.63 -13.75 19.01
N ALA A 73 -10.82 -13.77 18.40
CA ALA A 73 -12.02 -14.34 19.01
C ALA A 73 -11.96 -15.87 19.17
N LYS A 74 -11.28 -16.58 18.25
CA LYS A 74 -11.11 -18.03 18.32
C LYS A 74 -10.08 -18.46 19.38
N GLY A 75 -9.18 -17.57 19.79
CA GLY A 75 -8.11 -17.88 20.75
C GLY A 75 -7.10 -18.90 20.22
N GLU A 76 -7.09 -19.14 18.90
CA GLU A 76 -6.22 -20.11 18.22
C GLU A 76 -4.80 -19.55 18.02
N LEU A 77 -4.62 -18.23 18.17
CA LEU A 77 -3.34 -17.53 18.02
C LEU A 77 -3.13 -16.52 19.16
N LEU A 78 -1.86 -16.25 19.48
CA LEU A 78 -1.50 -15.07 20.28
C LEU A 78 -2.06 -13.81 19.61
N PRO A 79 -2.45 -12.76 20.37
CA PRO A 79 -2.96 -11.53 19.77
C PRO A 79 -1.90 -10.94 18.83
N LEU A 80 -2.14 -11.04 17.52
CA LEU A 80 -1.28 -10.45 16.51
C LEU A 80 -1.61 -8.95 16.43
N ASP A 81 -0.61 -8.11 16.66
CA ASP A 81 -0.75 -6.65 16.60
C ASP A 81 -0.84 -6.20 15.12
N PRO A 82 -1.69 -5.22 14.76
CA PRO A 82 -1.83 -4.77 13.38
C PRO A 82 -0.51 -4.43 12.65
N PRO A 83 0.44 -3.67 13.25
CA PRO A 83 1.72 -3.39 12.62
C PRO A 83 2.58 -4.64 12.38
N GLN A 84 2.48 -5.64 13.26
CA GLN A 84 3.19 -6.91 13.07
C GLN A 84 2.60 -7.71 11.92
N PHE A 85 1.26 -7.71 11.79
CA PHE A 85 0.59 -8.32 10.64
C PHE A 85 1.02 -7.65 9.33
N GLU A 86 1.02 -6.31 9.27
CA GLU A 86 1.48 -5.55 8.11
C GLU A 86 2.92 -5.88 7.74
N GLU A 87 3.82 -5.94 8.73
CA GLU A 87 5.22 -6.33 8.52
C GLU A 87 5.35 -7.76 7.98
N MET A 88 4.58 -8.72 8.50
CA MET A 88 4.59 -10.09 8.01
C MET A 88 4.09 -10.18 6.56
N MET A 89 3.00 -9.47 6.24
CA MET A 89 2.43 -9.40 4.89
C MET A 89 3.39 -8.73 3.90
N ASP A 90 4.04 -7.64 4.31
CA ASP A 90 5.03 -6.91 3.53
C ASP A 90 6.24 -7.78 3.18
N ARG A 91 6.78 -8.52 4.17
CA ARG A 91 7.88 -9.47 3.95
C ARG A 91 7.51 -10.60 2.99
N LEU A 92 6.27 -11.13 3.09
CA LEU A 92 5.76 -12.15 2.17
C LEU A 92 5.59 -11.61 0.75
N GLU A 93 5.02 -10.42 0.57
CA GLU A 93 4.85 -9.80 -0.74
C GLU A 93 6.20 -9.45 -1.39
N LYS A 94 7.14 -8.86 -0.63
CA LYS A 94 8.48 -8.50 -1.13
C LYS A 94 9.29 -9.72 -1.56
N SER A 95 9.13 -10.84 -0.88
CA SER A 95 9.81 -12.10 -1.22
C SER A 95 9.13 -12.89 -2.34
N SER A 96 7.83 -12.68 -2.60
CA SER A 96 7.06 -13.41 -3.60
C SER A 96 7.42 -13.06 -5.05
N GLY A 97 7.81 -11.82 -5.34
CA GLY A 97 8.22 -11.42 -6.70
C GLY A 97 7.30 -11.97 -7.81
N LEU A 98 7.82 -12.90 -8.62
CA LEU A 98 7.09 -13.62 -9.68
C LEU A 98 6.52 -15.00 -9.28
N LYS A 99 6.95 -15.60 -8.16
CA LYS A 99 6.57 -16.96 -7.73
C LYS A 99 6.14 -16.93 -6.27
N ALA A 100 4.96 -17.47 -5.98
CA ALA A 100 4.48 -17.59 -4.61
C ALA A 100 5.53 -18.24 -3.69
N VAL A 101 5.82 -17.56 -2.58
CA VAL A 101 6.65 -18.03 -1.47
C VAL A 101 6.11 -19.37 -0.97
N THR A 102 6.99 -20.31 -0.66
CA THR A 102 6.61 -21.59 -0.02
C THR A 102 6.57 -21.45 1.49
N LEU A 103 5.82 -22.33 2.18
CA LEU A 103 5.74 -22.31 3.65
C LEU A 103 7.13 -22.40 4.33
N GLN A 104 8.08 -23.13 3.74
CA GLN A 104 9.45 -23.21 4.27
C GLN A 104 10.20 -21.88 4.16
N GLU A 105 10.04 -21.17 3.05
CA GLU A 105 10.62 -19.84 2.86
C GLU A 105 9.97 -18.82 3.82
N ALA A 106 8.64 -18.87 3.98
CA ALA A 106 7.91 -18.03 4.92
C ALA A 106 8.42 -18.20 6.37
N LYS A 107 8.68 -19.44 6.80
CA LYS A 107 9.27 -19.71 8.12
C LYS A 107 10.63 -19.08 8.34
N VAL A 108 11.49 -19.10 7.31
CA VAL A 108 12.82 -18.49 7.37
C VAL A 108 12.74 -16.96 7.39
N LEU A 109 11.74 -16.38 6.71
CA LEU A 109 11.55 -14.93 6.57
C LEU A 109 10.96 -14.27 7.82
N LEU A 110 9.94 -14.89 8.41
CA LEU A 110 9.17 -14.28 9.49
C LEU A 110 9.81 -14.54 10.86
N LYS A 111 10.43 -15.71 11.07
CA LYS A 111 11.18 -16.06 12.30
C LYS A 111 10.37 -15.92 13.62
N ASP A 112 9.05 -16.07 13.52
CA ASP A 112 8.09 -16.09 14.63
C ASP A 112 7.60 -17.50 14.98
N ASP A 113 6.53 -17.60 15.76
CA ASP A 113 5.88 -18.87 16.10
C ASP A 113 5.36 -19.61 14.86
N ASP A 114 5.63 -20.92 14.80
CA ASP A 114 5.30 -21.78 13.66
C ASP A 114 3.78 -21.82 13.36
N GLY A 115 2.94 -21.74 14.40
CA GLY A 115 1.48 -21.70 14.26
C GLY A 115 1.01 -20.36 13.68
N LEU A 116 1.56 -19.26 14.18
CA LEU A 116 1.29 -17.91 13.67
C LEU A 116 1.72 -17.75 12.21
N ILE A 117 2.95 -18.17 11.88
CA ILE A 117 3.48 -18.12 10.51
C ILE A 117 2.57 -18.90 9.57
N THR A 118 2.17 -20.11 9.97
CA THR A 118 1.32 -20.95 9.11
C THR A 118 -0.04 -20.30 8.87
N ALA A 119 -0.67 -19.73 9.90
CA ALA A 119 -1.96 -19.07 9.76
C ALA A 119 -1.92 -17.82 8.86
N VAL A 120 -0.91 -16.97 9.06
CA VAL A 120 -0.72 -15.76 8.22
C VAL A 120 -0.36 -16.15 6.79
N TYR A 121 0.50 -17.16 6.61
CA TYR A 121 0.86 -17.68 5.29
C TYR A 121 -0.34 -18.25 4.54
N ASP A 122 -1.18 -19.04 5.20
CA ASP A 122 -2.38 -19.62 4.59
C ASP A 122 -3.37 -18.53 4.19
N TYR A 123 -3.55 -17.50 5.03
CA TYR A 123 -4.35 -16.34 4.71
C TYR A 123 -3.81 -15.58 3.49
N TRP A 124 -2.52 -15.23 3.52
CA TRP A 124 -1.83 -14.53 2.43
C TRP A 124 -1.91 -15.29 1.10
N LEU A 125 -1.65 -16.61 1.13
CA LEU A 125 -1.69 -17.45 -0.06
C LEU A 125 -3.09 -17.50 -0.67
N ASN A 126 -4.12 -17.65 0.16
CA ASN A 126 -5.51 -17.60 -0.29
C ASN A 126 -5.85 -16.24 -0.93
N LYS A 127 -5.37 -15.14 -0.33
CA LYS A 127 -5.56 -13.78 -0.87
C LYS A 127 -4.86 -13.59 -2.22
N ARG A 128 -3.64 -14.11 -2.39
CA ARG A 128 -2.90 -14.13 -3.68
C ARG A 128 -3.60 -14.98 -4.75
N LEU A 129 -4.16 -16.12 -4.38
CA LEU A 129 -4.91 -16.98 -5.31
C LEU A 129 -6.22 -16.33 -5.78
N LYS A 130 -6.91 -15.61 -4.89
CA LYS A 130 -8.15 -14.87 -5.17
C LYS A 130 -7.90 -13.65 -6.08
N THR A 131 -6.85 -12.88 -5.80
CA THR A 131 -6.53 -11.62 -6.52
C THR A 131 -5.77 -11.87 -7.83
N GLN A 132 -4.97 -12.93 -7.93
CA GLN A 132 -4.13 -13.26 -9.10
C GLN A 132 -3.10 -12.18 -9.49
N HIS A 133 -2.89 -11.17 -8.63
CA HIS A 133 -1.90 -10.11 -8.80
C HIS A 133 -1.24 -9.78 -7.46
N THR A 134 -0.28 -8.87 -7.44
CA THR A 134 0.37 -8.41 -6.19
C THR A 134 -0.65 -7.76 -5.27
N LEU A 135 -0.50 -7.98 -3.97
CA LEU A 135 -1.41 -7.37 -2.99
C LEU A 135 -1.04 -5.90 -2.75
N ILE A 136 0.23 -5.55 -2.94
CA ILE A 136 0.68 -4.16 -2.98
C ILE A 136 0.44 -3.59 -4.38
N PRO A 137 -0.37 -2.52 -4.55
CA PRO A 137 -0.62 -1.89 -5.84
C PRO A 137 0.66 -1.42 -6.52
N GLN A 138 0.80 -1.70 -7.81
CA GLN A 138 1.96 -1.30 -8.59
C GLN A 138 1.59 -0.17 -9.56
N LEU A 139 2.43 0.85 -9.62
CA LEU A 139 2.31 1.90 -10.63
C LEU A 139 2.70 1.34 -12.00
N PHE A 140 1.88 1.60 -13.01
CA PHE A 140 2.23 1.26 -14.38
C PHE A 140 3.40 2.14 -14.85
N SER A 141 4.56 1.53 -15.07
CA SER A 141 5.74 2.20 -15.63
C SER A 141 6.03 1.67 -17.03
N SER A 142 6.50 2.54 -17.93
CA SER A 142 6.85 2.18 -19.31
C SER A 142 7.88 1.05 -19.41
N ARG A 143 8.72 0.85 -18.39
CA ARG A 143 9.66 -0.29 -18.28
C ARG A 143 8.97 -1.64 -18.05
N VAL A 144 7.75 -1.63 -17.51
CA VAL A 144 6.93 -2.84 -17.26
C VAL A 144 6.21 -3.26 -18.55
N ALA A 145 5.92 -2.31 -19.45
CA ALA A 145 5.28 -2.58 -20.74
C ALA A 145 6.14 -3.43 -21.69
N GLU A 146 7.46 -3.25 -21.70
CA GLU A 146 8.38 -4.05 -22.52
C GLU A 146 8.42 -5.53 -22.11
N LYS A 147 8.20 -5.84 -20.82
CA LYS A 147 8.12 -7.23 -20.35
C LYS A 147 6.82 -7.92 -20.76
N LEU A 148 5.75 -7.16 -21.01
CA LEU A 148 4.45 -7.70 -21.44
C LEU A 148 4.31 -7.78 -22.97
N SER A 149 5.01 -6.92 -23.73
CA SER A 149 5.01 -6.97 -25.20
C SER A 149 5.95 -8.03 -25.78
N GLY A 150 6.94 -8.50 -25.02
CA GLY A 150 7.89 -9.54 -25.47
C GLY A 150 7.36 -10.98 -25.47
N ALA A 151 6.14 -11.23 -24.98
CA ALA A 151 5.60 -12.58 -24.79
C ALA A 151 4.70 -13.09 -25.93
N SER A 152 4.62 -12.39 -27.07
CA SER A 152 3.88 -12.91 -28.21
C SER A 152 4.56 -12.47 -29.50
N PHE A 153 5.33 -13.38 -30.12
CA PHE A 153 5.46 -13.58 -31.57
C PHE A 153 6.38 -14.78 -31.83
N LEU A 154 5.86 -15.98 -31.56
CA LEU A 154 6.25 -17.20 -32.26
C LEU A 154 5.00 -18.06 -32.40
N HIS A 155 4.33 -17.94 -33.55
CA HIS A 155 3.90 -19.02 -34.46
C HIS A 155 3.30 -18.40 -35.71
#